data_AF-A0AA43ZDR7-F1
#
_entry.id   AF-A0AA43ZDR7-F1
#
_cell.length_a   1.000
_cell.length_b   1.000
_cell.length_c   1.000
_cell.angle_alpha   90.00
_cell.angle_beta   90.00
_cell.angle_gamma   90.00
#
_symmetry.space_group_name_H-M   'P 1'
#
loop_
_entity.id
_entity.type
_entity.pdbx_description
1 polymer ?
#
loop_
_entity_poly.entity_id
_entity_poly.type
_entity_poly.pdbx_seq_one_letter_code
_entity_poly.pdbx_strand_id
1 'polypeptide(L)'
;MSDGMDYQGDSEKAGGPAPLVGRSPGAFAFSSPFGPRATLAPEGGPVSGGPTPSAPASPAAPAAPAAPAAPAGKEPAPPADPAAPQAPAEPTKAERPDYIPESFWDAEKGFKADDLNSLVAFKAEHDANLAQVPDKPDGYKVALPKDFKLPDGVKLPEGQESIIDDADPRVGALRDYAHANKMSQSQFEGMIALGAQMDIAEQGRLTEALAAQKEALGSKAVERVNAVTAWLGAKLGGDAAQALAPMMYTAKQVEAFEALMRLNRGTVQGNPGAGRDVEKTELSDEEYNKMSPSARINYARQHSK
;
A
#
# COMPACT_ATOMS: atom_id res chain seq x y z
N MET A 1 -52.69 45.32 -30.78
CA MET A 1 -52.46 44.00 -31.38
C MET A 1 -51.03 43.65 -31.02
N SER A 2 -50.81 43.16 -29.80
CA SER A 2 -50.70 41.71 -29.50
C SER A 2 -49.40 41.19 -30.12
N ASP A 3 -48.36 40.85 -29.39
CA ASP A 3 -48.34 39.86 -28.31
C ASP A 3 -47.17 40.13 -27.35
N GLY A 4 -47.45 40.13 -26.06
CA GLY A 4 -46.47 40.17 -24.98
C GLY A 4 -46.15 38.76 -24.55
N MET A 5 -44.88 38.37 -24.63
CA MET A 5 -44.42 37.05 -24.19
C MET A 5 -43.74 37.19 -22.83
N ASP A 6 -44.56 37.09 -21.79
CA ASP A 6 -44.15 36.97 -20.40
C ASP A 6 -43.44 35.62 -20.20
N TYR A 7 -42.12 35.65 -19.99
CA TYR A 7 -41.37 34.53 -19.43
C TYR A 7 -41.45 34.61 -17.89
N GLN A 8 -42.45 33.93 -17.33
CA GLN A 8 -42.49 33.63 -15.90
C GLN A 8 -41.39 32.60 -15.57
N GLY A 9 -40.52 32.99 -14.64
CA GLY A 9 -39.50 32.13 -14.08
C GLY A 9 -40.10 31.08 -13.15
N ASP A 10 -39.90 29.81 -13.51
CA ASP A 10 -40.09 28.69 -12.61
C ASP A 10 -38.78 28.43 -11.86
N SER A 11 -38.76 28.80 -10.59
CA SER A 11 -37.69 28.49 -9.65
C SER A 11 -37.95 27.13 -9.01
N GLU A 12 -37.67 26.04 -9.72
CA GLU A 12 -37.59 24.71 -9.10
C GLU A 12 -36.20 24.49 -8.51
N LYS A 13 -36.14 24.61 -7.17
CA LYS A 13 -35.17 23.93 -6.33
C LYS A 13 -35.37 22.42 -6.48
N ALA A 14 -34.44 21.74 -7.14
CA ALA A 14 -34.21 20.31 -6.93
C ALA A 14 -32.71 20.06 -6.89
N GLY A 15 -32.20 19.78 -5.69
CA GLY A 15 -30.81 19.41 -5.45
C GLY A 15 -30.50 18.10 -6.15
N GLY A 16 -29.69 18.16 -7.20
CA GLY A 16 -28.99 16.99 -7.73
C GLY A 16 -27.96 16.50 -6.72
N PRO A 17 -27.72 15.18 -6.60
CA PRO A 17 -26.64 14.66 -5.78
C PRO A 17 -25.31 15.21 -6.31
N ALA A 18 -24.56 15.86 -5.43
CA ALA A 18 -23.21 16.30 -5.72
C ALA A 18 -22.37 15.11 -6.22
N PRO A 19 -21.57 15.26 -7.29
CA PRO A 19 -20.54 14.27 -7.59
C PRO A 19 -19.60 14.20 -6.38
N LEU A 20 -19.36 12.99 -5.89
CA LEU A 20 -18.34 12.71 -4.88
C LEU A 20 -16.98 13.08 -5.48
N VAL A 21 -16.59 14.35 -5.29
CA VAL A 21 -15.26 14.87 -5.57
C VAL A 21 -14.27 14.10 -4.72
N GLY A 22 -13.26 13.57 -5.40
CA GLY A 22 -12.16 12.83 -4.82
C GLY A 22 -11.53 13.54 -3.62
N ARG A 23 -11.30 12.75 -2.59
CA ARG A 23 -10.23 13.00 -1.64
C ARG A 23 -9.40 11.73 -1.63
N SER A 24 -8.22 11.80 -2.26
CA SER A 24 -7.08 10.98 -1.87
C SER A 24 -6.55 11.56 -0.56
N PRO A 25 -6.64 10.89 0.59
CA PRO A 25 -5.77 11.18 1.70
C PRO A 25 -4.53 10.29 1.56
N GLY A 26 -3.46 10.87 1.02
CA GLY A 26 -2.11 10.39 1.29
C GLY A 26 -1.88 10.50 2.80
N ALA A 27 -2.11 9.40 3.50
CA ALA A 27 -1.74 9.20 4.91
C ALA A 27 -1.70 7.69 5.20
N PHE A 28 -0.73 7.00 4.62
CA PHE A 28 -0.32 5.70 5.14
C PHE A 28 0.41 5.92 6.46
N ALA A 29 -0.36 5.95 7.54
CA ALA A 29 0.16 5.63 8.87
C ALA A 29 0.48 4.12 8.89
N PHE A 30 1.71 3.75 8.53
CA PHE A 30 2.25 2.41 8.77
C PHE A 30 2.53 2.22 10.27
N SER A 31 1.47 2.12 11.09
CA SER A 31 1.52 1.52 12.43
C SER A 31 0.11 1.29 12.98
N SER A 32 -0.58 0.26 12.49
CA SER A 32 -1.65 -0.37 13.28
C SER A 32 -1.02 -1.22 14.39
N PRO A 33 -1.22 -0.91 15.69
CA PRO A 33 -0.67 -1.71 16.79
C PRO A 33 -1.43 -3.03 17.04
N PHE A 34 -2.42 -3.40 16.22
CA PHE A 34 -3.32 -4.54 16.47
C PHE A 34 -3.45 -5.52 15.30
N GLY A 35 -2.43 -5.64 14.44
CA GLY A 35 -2.31 -6.75 13.50
C GLY A 35 -1.34 -7.81 14.03
N PRO A 36 -1.63 -9.13 13.92
CA PRO A 36 -0.65 -10.16 14.24
C PRO A 36 0.55 -10.00 13.31
N ARG A 37 1.71 -9.63 13.88
CA ARG A 37 2.97 -9.67 13.16
C ARG A 37 3.22 -11.13 12.79
N ALA A 38 3.31 -11.42 11.49
CA ALA A 38 3.88 -12.67 11.01
C ALA A 38 5.37 -12.69 11.40
N THR A 39 5.66 -13.06 12.65
CA THR A 39 7.01 -13.37 13.08
C THR A 39 7.37 -14.72 12.48
N LEU A 40 8.07 -14.70 11.35
CA LEU A 40 8.82 -15.85 10.87
C LEU A 40 9.97 -16.12 11.85
N ALA A 41 9.68 -16.84 12.93
CA ALA A 41 10.69 -17.33 13.87
C ALA A 41 10.45 -18.83 14.15
N PRO A 42 11.49 -19.67 14.09
CA PRO A 42 11.40 -21.10 14.37
C PRO A 42 11.16 -21.36 15.86
N GLU A 43 10.30 -22.34 16.15
CA GLU A 43 9.99 -22.79 17.52
C GLU A 43 11.23 -23.34 18.24
N GLY A 44 11.42 -22.93 19.50
CA GLY A 44 12.06 -23.75 20.53
C GLY A 44 13.39 -23.24 21.09
N GLY A 45 13.34 -22.36 22.11
CA GLY A 45 14.47 -22.10 22.99
C GLY A 45 14.11 -21.21 24.19
N PRO A 46 14.50 -21.55 25.43
CA PRO A 46 14.16 -20.76 26.62
C PRO A 46 15.00 -19.47 26.68
N VAL A 47 14.33 -18.32 26.71
CA VAL A 47 14.97 -17.00 26.81
C VAL A 47 15.30 -16.65 28.26
N SER A 48 16.58 -16.80 28.60
CA SER A 48 17.25 -16.16 29.73
C SER A 48 17.53 -14.69 29.39
N GLY A 49 17.27 -13.79 30.34
CA GLY A 49 17.50 -12.35 30.20
C GLY A 49 18.97 -11.96 30.04
N GLY A 50 19.20 -10.84 29.35
CA GLY A 50 20.51 -10.22 29.18
C GLY A 50 20.51 -9.08 28.14
N PRO A 51 21.46 -8.13 28.21
CA PRO A 51 21.17 -6.70 28.15
C PRO A 51 21.25 -6.03 26.76
N THR A 52 20.75 -4.79 26.75
CA THR A 52 20.80 -3.74 25.72
C THR A 52 22.08 -3.74 24.86
N PRO A 53 21.96 -3.68 23.51
CA PRO A 53 23.12 -3.43 22.65
C PRO A 53 23.33 -1.93 22.41
N SER A 54 24.52 -1.47 22.78
CA SER A 54 25.10 -0.21 22.32
C SER A 54 25.35 -0.25 20.80
N ALA A 55 25.06 0.86 20.13
CA ALA A 55 25.30 1.07 18.71
C ALA A 55 26.82 0.99 18.37
N PRO A 56 27.21 0.34 17.26
CA PRO A 56 28.57 0.44 16.76
C PRO A 56 28.76 1.78 16.01
N ALA A 57 29.81 2.51 16.40
CA ALA A 57 30.29 3.68 15.70
C ALA A 57 30.81 3.31 14.31
N SER A 58 30.39 4.06 13.28
CA SER A 58 30.96 3.99 11.93
C SER A 58 32.46 4.31 11.94
N PRO A 59 33.32 3.48 11.31
CA PRO A 59 34.70 3.84 11.08
C PRO A 59 34.79 4.90 9.97
N ALA A 60 35.53 5.96 10.25
CA ALA A 60 35.87 7.02 9.32
C ALA A 60 36.66 6.48 8.12
N ALA A 61 36.27 6.90 6.92
CA ALA A 61 36.94 6.58 5.67
C ALA A 61 38.37 7.17 5.63
N PRO A 62 39.41 6.40 5.24
CA PRO A 62 40.74 6.94 5.00
C PRO A 62 40.79 7.71 3.67
N ALA A 63 41.48 8.86 3.71
CA ALA A 63 41.71 9.75 2.59
C ALA A 63 42.51 9.07 1.45
N ALA A 64 42.11 9.38 0.22
CA ALA A 64 42.78 8.94 -1.00
C ALA A 64 44.20 9.52 -1.14
N PRO A 65 45.22 8.72 -1.49
CA PRO A 65 46.53 9.24 -1.88
C PRO A 65 46.53 9.74 -3.32
N ALA A 66 47.26 10.84 -3.53
CA ALA A 66 47.44 11.56 -4.78
C ALA A 66 48.20 10.75 -5.85
N ALA A 67 47.83 11.01 -7.11
CA ALA A 67 48.46 10.48 -8.31
C ALA A 67 49.91 10.98 -8.48
N PRO A 68 50.88 10.11 -8.84
CA PRO A 68 52.18 10.56 -9.31
C PRO A 68 52.18 10.81 -10.83
N ALA A 69 52.89 11.87 -11.19
CA ALA A 69 53.06 12.43 -12.52
C ALA A 69 53.86 11.51 -13.48
N ALA A 70 53.54 11.63 -14.76
CA ALA A 70 54.25 11.04 -15.88
C ALA A 70 55.65 11.66 -16.07
N PRO A 71 56.69 10.87 -16.44
CA PRO A 71 57.90 11.42 -17.01
C PRO A 71 57.90 11.38 -18.54
N ALA A 72 58.52 12.43 -19.06
CA ALA A 72 58.64 12.83 -20.45
C ALA A 72 59.51 11.90 -21.30
N GLY A 73 59.32 12.02 -22.61
CA GLY A 73 59.93 11.18 -23.63
C GLY A 73 61.44 11.36 -23.82
N LYS A 74 62.00 10.35 -24.50
CA LYS A 74 63.23 10.44 -25.28
C LYS A 74 63.09 9.58 -26.55
N GLU A 75 63.17 10.26 -27.68
CA GLU A 75 63.54 9.76 -29.01
C GLU A 75 64.96 10.32 -29.31
N PRO A 76 65.69 9.94 -30.38
CA PRO A 76 65.77 8.67 -31.15
C PRO A 76 67.24 8.16 -31.28
N ALA A 77 67.44 6.96 -31.84
CA ALA A 77 68.63 6.65 -32.65
C ALA A 77 68.35 5.50 -33.66
N PRO A 78 68.85 5.56 -34.92
CA PRO A 78 68.45 4.68 -36.03
C PRO A 78 69.54 3.59 -36.36
N PRO A 79 69.49 2.89 -37.51
CA PRO A 79 69.17 1.47 -37.63
C PRO A 79 70.40 0.57 -37.81
N ALA A 80 70.28 -0.72 -37.46
CA ALA A 80 71.25 -1.75 -37.81
C ALA A 80 70.60 -2.88 -38.64
N ASP A 81 71.34 -3.29 -39.66
CA ASP A 81 71.06 -4.18 -40.80
C ASP A 81 70.55 -5.62 -40.47
N PRO A 82 70.04 -6.35 -41.49
CA PRO A 82 69.23 -7.54 -41.33
C PRO A 82 70.06 -8.81 -41.15
N ALA A 83 69.76 -9.58 -40.10
CA ALA A 83 70.28 -10.92 -39.92
C ALA A 83 69.15 -11.97 -40.05
N ALA A 84 69.24 -12.71 -41.15
CA ALA A 84 68.84 -14.08 -41.45
C ALA A 84 67.58 -14.75 -40.82
N PRO A 85 66.84 -15.58 -41.58
CA PRO A 85 65.61 -16.23 -41.12
C PRO A 85 65.93 -17.33 -40.09
N GLN A 86 65.41 -17.17 -38.86
CA GLN A 86 65.39 -18.26 -37.89
C GLN A 86 64.22 -19.21 -38.17
N ALA A 87 64.55 -20.49 -38.19
CA ALA A 87 63.62 -21.61 -38.30
C ALA A 87 62.67 -21.68 -37.07
N PRO A 88 61.48 -22.30 -37.20
CA PRO A 88 60.38 -22.16 -36.26
C PRO A 88 60.70 -22.80 -34.90
N ALA A 89 60.72 -21.99 -33.84
CA ALA A 89 60.77 -22.48 -32.48
C ALA A 89 59.42 -23.12 -32.10
N GLU A 90 59.49 -24.29 -31.48
CA GLU A 90 58.33 -25.00 -30.91
C GLU A 90 57.56 -24.09 -29.92
N PRO A 91 56.22 -24.20 -29.86
CA PRO A 91 55.38 -23.30 -29.07
C PRO A 91 55.67 -23.48 -27.57
N THR A 92 56.42 -22.54 -27.01
CA THR A 92 56.59 -22.40 -25.57
C THR A 92 55.24 -22.12 -24.94
N LYS A 93 54.81 -22.98 -24.00
CA LYS A 93 53.61 -22.75 -23.19
C LYS A 93 53.77 -21.39 -22.51
N ALA A 94 52.83 -20.47 -22.76
CA ALA A 94 52.86 -19.16 -22.16
C ALA A 94 52.80 -19.29 -20.62
N GLU A 95 53.85 -18.84 -19.94
CA GLU A 95 53.85 -18.77 -18.48
C GLU A 95 52.95 -17.62 -18.04
N ARG A 96 52.07 -17.88 -17.06
CA ARG A 96 51.15 -16.88 -16.52
C ARG A 96 51.95 -15.81 -15.77
N PRO A 97 51.81 -14.52 -16.10
CA PRO A 97 52.38 -13.46 -15.28
C PRO A 97 51.76 -13.40 -13.87
N ASP A 98 52.57 -13.17 -12.83
CA ASP A 98 52.14 -13.20 -11.41
C ASP A 98 51.03 -12.20 -11.05
N TYR A 99 50.84 -11.14 -11.85
CA TYR A 99 49.83 -10.11 -11.61
C TYR A 99 48.44 -10.44 -12.17
N ILE A 100 48.29 -11.53 -12.96
CA ILE A 100 47.00 -11.92 -13.54
C ILE A 100 46.35 -12.98 -12.64
N PRO A 101 45.14 -12.73 -12.09
CA PRO A 101 44.43 -13.72 -11.31
C PRO A 101 44.20 -15.01 -12.11
N GLU A 102 44.29 -16.15 -11.43
CA GLU A 102 44.09 -17.48 -12.05
C GLU A 102 42.76 -17.62 -12.79
N SER A 103 41.74 -16.88 -12.36
CA SER A 103 40.43 -16.87 -13.00
C SER A 103 40.45 -16.41 -14.45
N PHE A 104 41.37 -15.51 -14.83
CA PHE A 104 41.49 -14.92 -16.18
C PHE A 104 42.55 -15.60 -17.06
N TRP A 105 43.17 -16.68 -16.57
CA TRP A 105 44.20 -17.41 -17.29
C TRP A 105 43.78 -18.86 -17.53
N ASP A 106 43.97 -19.33 -18.75
CA ASP A 106 43.81 -20.72 -19.15
C ASP A 106 45.20 -21.29 -19.50
N ALA A 107 45.58 -22.42 -18.90
CA ALA A 107 46.90 -23.01 -19.08
C ALA A 107 47.19 -23.48 -20.52
N GLU A 108 46.15 -23.71 -21.32
CA GLU A 108 46.26 -24.18 -22.71
C GLU A 108 46.07 -23.03 -23.71
N LYS A 109 45.15 -22.10 -23.42
CA LYS A 109 44.76 -21.02 -24.34
C LYS A 109 45.37 -19.65 -23.98
N GLY A 110 46.01 -19.52 -22.82
CA GLY A 110 46.55 -18.27 -22.31
C GLY A 110 45.47 -17.36 -21.70
N PHE A 111 45.59 -16.05 -21.88
CA PHE A 111 44.64 -15.08 -21.35
C PHE A 111 43.23 -15.28 -21.93
N LYS A 112 42.21 -15.33 -21.08
CA LYS A 112 40.80 -15.47 -21.48
C LYS A 112 40.28 -14.16 -22.08
N ALA A 113 40.56 -13.93 -23.36
CA ALA A 113 40.13 -12.73 -24.08
C ALA A 113 38.61 -12.51 -24.04
N ASP A 114 37.82 -13.59 -24.00
CA ASP A 114 36.36 -13.53 -23.91
C ASP A 114 35.86 -12.90 -22.60
N ASP A 115 36.53 -13.14 -21.47
CA ASP A 115 36.18 -12.54 -20.19
C ASP A 115 36.46 -11.03 -20.19
N LEU A 116 37.56 -10.61 -20.83
CA LEU A 116 37.87 -9.19 -21.00
C LEU A 116 36.85 -8.50 -21.92
N ASN A 117 36.48 -9.15 -23.03
CA ASN A 117 35.43 -8.64 -23.92
C ASN A 117 34.10 -8.48 -23.18
N SER A 118 33.75 -9.43 -22.31
CA SER A 118 32.54 -9.37 -21.48
C SER A 118 32.59 -8.21 -20.48
N LEU A 119 33.74 -7.95 -19.85
CA LEU A 119 33.92 -6.81 -18.96
C LEU A 119 33.84 -5.46 -19.69
N VAL A 120 34.41 -5.37 -20.90
CA VAL A 120 34.32 -4.18 -21.73
C VAL A 120 32.88 -3.93 -22.17
N ALA A 121 32.15 -4.98 -22.58
CA ALA A 121 30.74 -4.90 -22.91
C ALA A 121 29.91 -4.47 -21.70
N PHE A 122 30.12 -5.08 -20.53
CA PHE A 122 29.45 -4.69 -19.28
C PHE A 122 29.71 -3.23 -18.91
N LYS A 123 30.96 -2.76 -19.03
CA LYS A 123 31.30 -1.36 -18.79
C LYS A 123 30.62 -0.43 -19.78
N ALA A 124 30.60 -0.78 -21.06
CA ALA A 124 29.93 0.01 -22.09
C ALA A 124 28.42 0.10 -21.84
N GLU A 125 27.77 -0.99 -21.43
CA GLU A 125 26.36 -1.00 -21.03
C GLU A 125 26.11 -0.16 -19.78
N HIS A 126 26.97 -0.29 -18.76
CA HIS A 126 26.87 0.50 -17.54
C HIS A 126 27.04 2.00 -17.81
N ASP A 127 28.03 2.39 -18.61
CA ASP A 127 28.26 3.78 -18.99
C ASP A 127 27.11 4.32 -19.86
N ALA A 128 26.53 3.48 -20.74
CA ALA A 128 25.32 3.81 -21.49
C ALA A 128 24.10 4.00 -20.58
N ASN A 129 23.95 3.19 -19.53
CA ASN A 129 22.89 3.34 -18.54
C ASN A 129 23.07 4.61 -17.70
N LEU A 130 24.30 4.91 -17.29
CA LEU A 130 24.62 6.15 -16.58
C LEU A 130 24.33 7.40 -17.42
N ALA A 131 24.54 7.33 -18.74
CA ALA A 131 24.21 8.41 -19.65
C ALA A 131 22.69 8.67 -19.77
N GLN A 132 21.85 7.70 -19.38
CA GLN A 132 20.38 7.83 -19.35
C GLN A 132 19.84 8.30 -17.99
N VAL A 133 20.70 8.44 -16.99
CA VAL A 133 20.30 8.94 -15.67
C VAL A 133 19.99 10.43 -15.78
N PRO A 134 18.79 10.89 -15.38
CA PRO A 134 18.48 12.30 -15.38
C PRO A 134 19.41 13.11 -14.46
N ASP A 135 19.76 14.33 -14.86
CA ASP A 135 20.66 15.21 -14.10
C ASP A 135 20.13 15.55 -12.70
N LYS A 136 18.81 15.53 -12.52
CA LYS A 136 18.10 15.88 -11.28
C LYS A 136 17.05 14.82 -10.94
N PRO A 137 16.73 14.61 -9.65
CA PRO A 137 15.65 13.73 -9.21
C PRO A 137 14.31 14.01 -9.91
N ASP A 138 13.96 15.27 -10.12
CA ASP A 138 12.70 15.66 -10.80
C ASP A 138 12.66 15.30 -12.29
N GLY A 139 13.80 14.89 -12.87
CA GLY A 139 13.89 14.49 -14.28
C GLY A 139 13.30 13.10 -14.57
N TYR A 140 13.03 12.29 -13.55
CA TYR A 140 12.41 10.98 -13.71
C TYR A 140 10.90 11.10 -13.99
N LYS A 141 10.48 10.52 -15.12
CA LYS A 141 9.07 10.50 -15.51
C LYS A 141 8.34 9.36 -14.81
N VAL A 142 7.21 9.68 -14.18
CA VAL A 142 6.32 8.66 -13.60
C VAL A 142 5.50 8.06 -14.72
N ALA A 143 5.99 6.95 -15.24
CA ALA A 143 5.32 6.19 -16.27
C ALA A 143 5.38 4.70 -15.92
N LEU A 144 4.33 3.97 -16.29
CA LEU A 144 4.38 2.52 -16.23
C LEU A 144 5.10 2.00 -17.49
N PRO A 145 5.87 0.91 -17.37
CA PRO A 145 6.45 0.23 -18.53
C PRO A 145 5.36 -0.13 -19.55
N LYS A 146 5.67 -0.02 -20.84
CA LYS A 146 4.71 -0.32 -21.93
C LYS A 146 4.19 -1.76 -21.90
N ASP A 147 4.99 -2.69 -21.36
CA ASP A 147 4.65 -4.11 -21.24
C ASP A 147 3.90 -4.43 -19.94
N PHE A 148 3.59 -3.42 -19.12
CA PHE A 148 2.88 -3.61 -17.86
C PHE A 148 1.44 -4.06 -18.10
N LYS A 149 1.13 -5.28 -17.68
CA LYS A 149 -0.23 -5.83 -17.74
C LYS A 149 -0.92 -5.62 -16.42
N LEU A 150 -2.06 -4.94 -16.48
CA LEU A 150 -2.98 -4.83 -15.36
C LEU A 150 -3.62 -6.20 -15.09
N PRO A 151 -3.72 -6.66 -13.84
CA PRO A 151 -4.45 -7.87 -13.53
C PRO A 151 -5.94 -7.71 -13.86
N ASP A 152 -6.56 -8.82 -14.24
CA ASP A 152 -7.97 -8.85 -14.67
C ASP A 152 -8.90 -8.27 -13.59
N GLY A 153 -9.84 -7.42 -14.02
CA GLY A 153 -10.86 -6.84 -13.14
C GLY A 153 -10.52 -5.48 -12.52
N VAL A 154 -9.28 -4.99 -12.65
CA VAL A 154 -8.92 -3.62 -12.23
C VAL A 154 -9.20 -2.65 -13.38
N LYS A 155 -10.27 -1.87 -13.26
CA LYS A 155 -10.55 -0.75 -14.17
C LYS A 155 -9.89 0.51 -13.64
N LEU A 156 -9.10 1.19 -14.48
CA LEU A 156 -8.65 2.55 -14.15
C LEU A 156 -9.90 3.45 -14.05
N PRO A 157 -9.92 4.39 -13.08
CA PRO A 157 -10.95 5.41 -13.03
C PRO A 157 -11.04 6.15 -14.37
N GLU A 158 -12.25 6.43 -14.85
CA GLU A 158 -12.45 7.18 -16.10
C GLU A 158 -11.74 8.53 -16.02
N GLY A 159 -10.82 8.79 -16.97
CA GLY A 159 -10.05 10.03 -17.04
C GLY A 159 -8.66 9.99 -16.37
N GLN A 160 -8.25 8.85 -15.79
CA GLN A 160 -6.89 8.68 -15.26
C GLN A 160 -6.05 7.80 -16.21
N GLU A 161 -5.00 8.38 -16.80
CA GLU A 161 -4.09 7.67 -17.71
C GLU A 161 -3.07 6.78 -16.97
N SER A 162 -2.90 7.01 -15.66
CA SER A 162 -1.98 6.28 -14.79
C SER A 162 -2.66 5.96 -13.46
N ILE A 163 -2.35 4.77 -12.91
CA ILE A 163 -2.76 4.37 -11.56
C ILE A 163 -2.03 5.19 -10.50
N ILE A 164 -0.87 5.74 -10.85
CA ILE A 164 0.00 6.44 -9.92
C ILE A 164 -0.17 7.93 -10.10
N ASP A 165 -0.50 8.59 -8.99
CA ASP A 165 -0.54 10.04 -8.88
C ASP A 165 0.89 10.58 -8.75
N ASP A 166 1.26 11.54 -9.62
CA ASP A 166 2.56 12.22 -9.56
C ASP A 166 2.72 13.07 -8.30
N ALA A 167 1.60 13.46 -7.68
CA ALA A 167 1.59 14.17 -6.40
C ALA A 167 1.76 13.26 -5.18
N ASP A 168 1.88 11.94 -5.35
CA ASP A 168 2.09 11.02 -4.23
C ASP A 168 3.47 11.28 -3.59
N PRO A 169 3.57 11.56 -2.27
CA PRO A 169 4.84 11.80 -1.60
C PRO A 169 5.82 10.62 -1.72
N ARG A 170 5.33 9.39 -1.94
CA ARG A 170 6.15 8.20 -2.19
C ARG A 170 6.96 8.34 -3.49
N VAL A 171 6.42 9.00 -4.50
CA VAL A 171 7.09 9.24 -5.79
C VAL A 171 8.29 10.16 -5.60
N GLY A 172 8.16 11.23 -4.83
CA GLY A 172 9.29 12.13 -4.53
C GLY A 172 10.45 11.39 -3.87
N ALA A 173 10.16 10.59 -2.83
CA ALA A 173 11.16 9.76 -2.18
C ALA A 173 11.79 8.72 -3.13
N LEU A 174 10.99 8.17 -4.05
CA LEU A 174 11.48 7.22 -5.05
C LEU A 174 12.40 7.89 -6.08
N ARG A 175 12.11 9.12 -6.50
CA ARG A 175 12.97 9.93 -7.38
C ARG A 175 14.32 10.22 -6.73
N ASP A 176 14.30 10.64 -5.47
CA ASP A 176 15.51 10.90 -4.70
C ASP A 176 16.36 9.63 -4.57
N TYR A 177 15.72 8.51 -4.24
CA TYR A 177 16.38 7.21 -4.15
C TYR A 177 16.96 6.78 -5.51
N ALA A 178 16.20 6.91 -6.59
CA ALA A 178 16.63 6.53 -7.93
C ALA A 178 17.84 7.36 -8.39
N HIS A 179 17.81 8.67 -8.16
CA HIS A 179 18.92 9.57 -8.48
C HIS A 179 20.17 9.25 -7.66
N ALA A 180 20.02 9.07 -6.35
CA ALA A 180 21.13 8.73 -5.45
C ALA A 180 21.81 7.40 -5.83
N ASN A 181 21.06 6.45 -6.37
CA ASN A 181 21.55 5.16 -6.82
C ASN A 181 21.86 5.11 -8.32
N LYS A 182 21.82 6.25 -9.03
CA LYS A 182 22.09 6.37 -10.48
C LYS A 182 21.27 5.38 -11.32
N MET A 183 20.00 5.21 -10.97
CA MET A 183 19.11 4.30 -11.68
C MET A 183 18.70 4.90 -13.03
N SER A 184 18.62 4.10 -14.08
CA SER A 184 18.11 4.55 -15.37
C SER A 184 16.59 4.79 -15.31
N GLN A 185 16.05 5.55 -16.27
CA GLN A 185 14.60 5.78 -16.38
C GLN A 185 13.81 4.45 -16.45
N SER A 186 14.32 3.46 -17.20
CA SER A 186 13.67 2.13 -17.30
C SER A 186 13.63 1.39 -15.96
N GLN A 187 14.71 1.47 -15.17
CA GLN A 187 14.74 0.88 -13.83
C GLN A 187 13.76 1.57 -12.88
N PHE A 188 13.65 2.89 -12.97
CA PHE A 188 12.67 3.67 -12.20
C PHE A 188 11.23 3.29 -12.55
N GLU A 189 10.89 3.19 -13.84
CA GLU A 189 9.58 2.71 -14.30
C GLU A 189 9.28 1.28 -13.80
N GLY A 190 10.30 0.41 -13.77
CA GLY A 190 10.18 -0.93 -13.18
C GLY A 190 9.86 -0.93 -11.68
N MET A 191 10.47 -0.02 -10.90
CA MET A 191 10.15 0.13 -9.47
C MET A 191 8.72 0.65 -9.26
N ILE A 192 8.31 1.63 -10.06
CA ILE A 192 6.94 2.16 -10.09
C ILE A 192 5.94 1.04 -10.39
N ALA A 193 6.21 0.23 -11.41
CA ALA A 193 5.38 -0.92 -11.78
C ALA A 193 5.25 -1.94 -10.64
N LEU A 194 6.36 -2.26 -9.96
CA LEU A 194 6.34 -3.16 -8.82
C LEU A 194 5.48 -2.59 -7.68
N GLY A 195 5.63 -1.30 -7.37
CA GLY A 195 4.80 -0.61 -6.39
C GLY A 195 3.31 -0.67 -6.73
N ALA A 196 2.96 -0.38 -7.99
CA ALA A 196 1.57 -0.50 -8.46
C ALA A 196 1.03 -1.93 -8.32
N GLN A 197 1.82 -2.97 -8.63
CA GLN A 197 1.39 -4.35 -8.45
C GLN A 197 1.12 -4.70 -6.98
N MET A 198 1.95 -4.20 -6.07
CA MET A 198 1.76 -4.38 -4.64
C MET A 198 0.48 -3.67 -4.15
N ASP A 199 0.28 -2.42 -4.54
CA ASP A 199 -0.91 -1.63 -4.19
C ASP A 199 -2.19 -2.31 -4.72
N ILE A 200 -2.17 -2.81 -5.96
CA ILE A 200 -3.29 -3.55 -6.56
C ILE A 200 -3.57 -4.86 -5.80
N ALA A 201 -2.52 -5.63 -5.49
CA ALA A 201 -2.66 -6.89 -4.75
C ALA A 201 -3.21 -6.65 -3.33
N GLU A 202 -2.77 -5.59 -2.66
CA GLU A 202 -3.30 -5.18 -1.36
C GLU A 202 -4.78 -4.78 -1.46
N GLN A 203 -5.13 -3.92 -2.42
CA GLN A 203 -6.51 -3.50 -2.65
C GLN A 203 -7.42 -4.68 -2.99
N GLY A 204 -6.92 -5.65 -3.75
CA GLY A 204 -7.62 -6.90 -4.04
C GLY A 204 -7.95 -7.68 -2.76
N ARG A 205 -6.95 -7.89 -1.88
CA ARG A 205 -7.15 -8.57 -0.58
C ARG A 205 -8.12 -7.81 0.32
N LEU A 206 -8.04 -6.48 0.35
CA LEU A 206 -8.98 -5.65 1.13
C LEU A 206 -10.40 -5.77 0.59
N THR A 207 -10.57 -5.76 -0.73
CA THR A 207 -11.89 -5.89 -1.38
C THR A 207 -12.51 -7.26 -1.11
N GLU A 208 -11.71 -8.33 -1.20
CA GLU A 208 -12.12 -9.70 -0.86
C GLU A 208 -12.53 -9.81 0.62
N ALA A 209 -11.71 -9.28 1.52
CA ALA A 209 -12.03 -9.27 2.94
C ALA A 209 -13.34 -8.50 3.24
N LEU A 210 -13.53 -7.33 2.61
CA LEU A 210 -14.77 -6.56 2.73
C LEU A 210 -15.98 -7.31 2.15
N ALA A 211 -15.81 -8.03 1.04
CA ALA A 211 -16.86 -8.87 0.47
C ALA A 211 -17.27 -9.98 1.44
N ALA A 212 -16.30 -10.68 2.04
CA ALA A 212 -16.55 -11.69 3.06
C ALA A 212 -17.28 -11.12 4.30
N GLN A 213 -16.91 -9.91 4.74
CA GLN A 213 -17.63 -9.24 5.85
C GLN A 213 -19.08 -8.88 5.47
N LYS A 214 -19.32 -8.43 4.24
CA LYS A 214 -20.67 -8.16 3.72
C LYS A 214 -21.49 -9.45 3.63
N GLU A 215 -20.90 -10.55 3.16
CA GLU A 215 -21.56 -11.85 3.12
C GLU A 215 -21.94 -12.34 4.53
N ALA A 216 -21.03 -12.18 5.51
CA ALA A 216 -21.30 -12.52 6.90
C ALA A 216 -22.46 -11.71 7.53
N LEU A 217 -22.71 -10.48 7.05
CA LEU A 217 -23.87 -9.67 7.48
C LEU A 217 -25.20 -10.12 6.84
N GLY A 218 -25.15 -10.98 5.83
CA GLY A 218 -26.30 -11.52 5.10
C GLY A 218 -26.82 -10.59 4.00
N SER A 219 -27.94 -10.98 3.39
CA SER A 219 -28.53 -10.26 2.25
C SER A 219 -28.97 -8.82 2.56
N LYS A 220 -29.12 -8.48 3.85
CA LYS A 220 -29.47 -7.13 4.32
C LYS A 220 -28.26 -6.30 4.80
N ALA A 221 -27.04 -6.66 4.40
CA ALA A 221 -25.82 -6.02 4.90
C ALA A 221 -25.83 -4.50 4.71
N VAL A 222 -26.23 -4.04 3.52
CA VAL A 222 -26.25 -2.61 3.17
C VAL A 222 -27.30 -1.87 4.01
N GLU A 223 -28.50 -2.43 4.15
CA GLU A 223 -29.59 -1.85 4.94
C GLU A 223 -29.23 -1.78 6.42
N ARG A 224 -28.53 -2.79 6.95
CA ARG A 224 -28.06 -2.83 8.34
C ARG A 224 -27.02 -1.74 8.61
N VAL A 225 -26.00 -1.62 7.75
CA VAL A 225 -24.98 -0.56 7.86
C VAL A 225 -25.62 0.83 7.76
N ASN A 226 -26.55 1.02 6.81
CA ASN A 226 -27.27 2.28 6.66
C ASN A 226 -28.15 2.59 7.89
N ALA A 227 -28.82 1.59 8.47
CA ALA A 227 -29.63 1.76 9.67
C ALA A 227 -28.79 2.17 10.88
N VAL A 228 -27.60 1.57 11.06
CA VAL A 228 -26.65 1.96 12.10
C VAL A 228 -26.13 3.37 11.86
N THR A 229 -25.72 3.69 10.62
CA THR A 229 -25.21 5.02 10.26
C THR A 229 -26.26 6.11 10.49
N ALA A 230 -27.50 5.88 10.06
CA ALA A 230 -28.60 6.81 10.28
C ALA A 230 -28.93 6.98 11.77
N TRP A 231 -28.88 5.89 12.55
CA TRP A 231 -29.06 5.95 14.01
C TRP A 231 -27.93 6.73 14.69
N LEU A 232 -26.67 6.53 14.31
CA LEU A 232 -25.54 7.31 14.80
C LEU A 232 -25.73 8.79 14.48
N GLY A 233 -26.10 9.12 13.24
CA GLY A 233 -26.44 10.48 12.82
C GLY A 233 -27.54 11.11 13.67
N ALA A 234 -28.60 10.36 13.97
CA ALA A 234 -29.72 10.84 14.78
C ALA A 234 -29.38 11.01 16.27
N LYS A 235 -28.47 10.19 16.82
CA LYS A 235 -28.14 10.18 18.25
C LYS A 235 -26.98 11.08 18.63
N LEU A 236 -25.94 11.13 17.79
CA LEU A 236 -24.72 11.87 18.06
C LEU A 236 -24.67 13.19 17.28
N GLY A 237 -25.36 13.25 16.14
CA GLY A 237 -25.32 14.41 15.24
C GLY A 237 -23.96 14.60 14.55
N GLY A 238 -23.97 15.46 13.54
CA GLY A 238 -22.80 16.12 12.93
C GLY A 238 -21.52 15.29 12.82
N ASP A 239 -20.42 15.87 13.32
CA ASP A 239 -19.06 15.37 13.18
C ASP A 239 -18.80 14.08 13.96
N ALA A 240 -19.47 13.88 15.10
CA ALA A 240 -19.29 12.69 15.93
C ALA A 240 -19.80 11.42 15.22
N ALA A 241 -20.94 11.51 14.52
CA ALA A 241 -21.44 10.41 13.71
C ALA A 241 -20.52 10.14 12.50
N GLN A 242 -19.99 11.20 11.87
CA GLN A 242 -19.06 11.07 10.75
C GLN A 242 -17.72 10.45 11.16
N ALA A 243 -17.24 10.68 12.39
CA ALA A 243 -16.03 10.06 12.90
C ALA A 243 -16.20 8.56 13.19
N LEU A 244 -17.42 8.12 13.56
CA LEU A 244 -17.71 6.72 13.88
C LEU A 244 -18.16 5.89 12.67
N ALA A 245 -18.78 6.51 11.66
CA ALA A 245 -19.30 5.79 10.50
C ALA A 245 -18.22 4.97 9.76
N PRO A 246 -16.98 5.47 9.56
CA PRO A 246 -15.90 4.69 8.97
C PRO A 246 -15.54 3.45 9.79
N MET A 247 -15.74 3.44 11.11
CA MET A 247 -15.35 2.30 11.95
C MET A 247 -16.16 1.01 11.69
N MET A 248 -17.20 1.03 10.84
CA MET A 248 -18.03 -0.14 10.52
C MET A 248 -17.49 -0.97 9.33
N TYR A 249 -16.23 -1.38 9.40
CA TYR A 249 -15.60 -2.18 8.35
C TYR A 249 -15.90 -3.69 8.43
N THR A 250 -16.35 -4.18 9.59
CA THR A 250 -16.55 -5.61 9.86
C THR A 250 -17.97 -5.92 10.30
N ALA A 251 -18.41 -7.16 10.07
CA ALA A 251 -19.72 -7.63 10.50
C ALA A 251 -19.92 -7.49 12.02
N LYS A 252 -18.86 -7.78 12.79
CA LYS A 252 -18.88 -7.68 14.25
C LYS A 252 -19.04 -6.26 14.77
N GLN A 253 -18.48 -5.27 14.08
CA GLN A 253 -18.69 -3.86 14.43
C GLN A 253 -20.16 -3.47 14.24
N VAL A 254 -20.77 -3.86 13.11
CA VAL A 254 -22.20 -3.59 12.86
C VAL A 254 -23.09 -4.29 13.90
N GLU A 255 -22.84 -5.57 14.20
CA GLU A 255 -23.56 -6.31 15.25
C GLU A 255 -23.44 -5.65 16.64
N ALA A 256 -22.25 -5.15 16.98
CA ALA A 256 -22.02 -4.45 18.24
C ALA A 256 -22.83 -3.14 18.31
N PHE A 257 -22.83 -2.34 17.25
CA PHE A 257 -23.66 -1.13 17.20
C PHE A 257 -25.15 -1.44 17.24
N GLU A 258 -25.61 -2.51 16.58
CA GLU A 258 -27.00 -2.97 16.68
C GLU A 258 -27.37 -3.41 18.10
N ALA A 259 -26.45 -4.02 18.84
CA ALA A 259 -26.65 -4.34 20.26
C ALA A 259 -26.76 -3.07 21.10
N LEU A 260 -25.93 -2.06 20.85
CA LEU A 260 -26.05 -0.74 21.48
C LEU A 260 -27.37 -0.04 21.13
N MET A 261 -27.85 -0.17 19.89
CA MET A 261 -29.17 0.33 19.48
C MET A 261 -30.30 -0.34 20.28
N ARG A 262 -30.24 -1.66 20.47
CA ARG A 262 -31.21 -2.40 21.30
C ARG A 262 -31.17 -1.96 22.76
N LEU A 263 -29.97 -1.73 23.30
CA LEU A 263 -29.80 -1.21 24.65
C LEU A 263 -30.41 0.20 24.80
N ASN A 264 -30.17 1.09 23.83
CA ASN A 264 -30.73 2.44 23.83
C ASN A 264 -32.27 2.46 23.72
N ARG A 265 -32.87 1.45 23.06
CA ARG A 265 -34.33 1.32 22.94
C ARG A 265 -34.98 0.67 24.16
N GLY A 266 -34.20 0.23 25.15
CA GLY A 266 -34.69 -0.47 26.33
C GLY A 266 -35.21 -1.88 26.05
N THR A 267 -34.92 -2.45 24.88
CA THR A 267 -35.41 -3.78 24.47
C THR A 267 -34.49 -4.92 24.93
N VAL A 268 -33.60 -4.69 25.90
CA VAL A 268 -32.73 -5.74 26.46
C VAL A 268 -33.51 -6.46 27.56
N GLN A 269 -33.83 -7.73 27.29
CA GLN A 269 -34.44 -8.64 28.25
C GLN A 269 -33.51 -8.77 29.47
N GLY A 270 -33.93 -8.17 30.60
CA GLY A 270 -33.14 -8.14 31.84
C GLY A 270 -32.57 -6.78 32.25
N ASN A 271 -32.87 -5.69 31.53
CA ASN A 271 -32.62 -4.33 32.06
C ASN A 271 -33.89 -3.78 32.74
N PRO A 272 -34.04 -3.90 34.08
CA PRO A 272 -35.26 -3.52 34.79
C PRO A 272 -35.56 -2.02 34.82
N GLY A 273 -34.73 -1.17 34.21
CA GLY A 273 -34.91 0.29 34.22
C GLY A 273 -35.15 0.95 32.86
N ALA A 274 -35.19 0.20 31.75
CA ALA A 274 -35.30 0.80 30.41
C ALA A 274 -36.66 0.59 29.72
N GLY A 275 -37.56 -0.16 30.35
CA GLY A 275 -38.98 0.13 30.20
C GLY A 275 -39.32 1.24 31.19
N ARG A 276 -39.82 2.36 30.67
CA ARG A 276 -41.08 2.91 31.19
C ARG A 276 -41.86 1.79 31.85
N ASP A 277 -42.41 2.07 33.03
CA ASP A 277 -43.53 1.33 33.57
C ASP A 277 -44.50 1.01 32.43
N VAL A 278 -44.32 -0.16 31.81
CA VAL A 278 -45.45 -0.91 31.34
C VAL A 278 -46.06 -1.21 32.68
N GLU A 279 -46.97 -0.34 33.13
CA GLU A 279 -47.91 -0.69 34.16
C GLU A 279 -48.30 -2.11 33.80
N LYS A 280 -47.85 -3.07 34.60
CA LYS A 280 -48.53 -4.34 34.67
C LYS A 280 -49.89 -3.97 35.25
N THR A 281 -50.76 -3.45 34.39
CA THR A 281 -52.20 -3.37 34.62
C THR A 281 -52.82 -4.75 34.46
N GLU A 282 -52.01 -5.82 34.42
CA GLU A 282 -52.50 -7.14 34.73
C GLU A 282 -52.56 -7.23 36.25
N LEU A 283 -53.78 -7.04 36.77
CA LEU A 283 -54.08 -7.25 38.18
C LEU A 283 -53.53 -8.62 38.61
N SER A 284 -52.88 -8.66 39.77
CA SER A 284 -52.47 -9.93 40.37
C SER A 284 -53.69 -10.84 40.59
N ASP A 285 -53.52 -12.16 40.49
CA ASP A 285 -54.63 -13.12 40.72
C ASP A 285 -55.29 -12.92 42.09
N GLU A 286 -54.52 -12.47 43.08
CA GLU A 286 -55.03 -12.14 44.42
C GLU A 286 -55.91 -10.88 44.42
N GLU A 287 -55.54 -9.84 43.68
CA GLU A 287 -56.37 -8.64 43.54
C GLU A 287 -57.61 -8.90 42.67
N TYR A 288 -57.48 -9.71 41.61
CA TYR A 288 -58.61 -10.15 40.80
C TYR A 288 -59.63 -10.91 41.65
N ASN A 289 -59.17 -11.76 42.56
CA ASN A 289 -60.04 -12.50 43.47
C ASN A 289 -60.68 -11.63 44.57
N LYS A 290 -60.04 -10.51 44.95
CA LYS A 290 -60.60 -9.53 45.90
C LYS A 290 -61.61 -8.58 45.26
N MET A 291 -61.69 -8.51 43.94
CA MET A 291 -62.68 -7.70 43.24
C MET A 291 -64.10 -8.26 43.40
N SER A 292 -65.06 -7.34 43.50
CA SER A 292 -66.47 -7.71 43.47
C SER A 292 -66.80 -8.46 42.17
N PRO A 293 -67.81 -9.35 42.17
CA PRO A 293 -68.18 -10.10 40.97
C PRO A 293 -68.47 -9.22 39.75
N SER A 294 -69.05 -8.04 39.95
CA SER A 294 -69.30 -7.07 38.88
C SER A 294 -68.03 -6.40 38.34
N ALA A 295 -67.05 -6.11 39.19
CA ALA A 295 -65.76 -5.58 38.78
C ALA A 295 -64.96 -6.61 37.96
N ARG A 296 -64.98 -7.90 38.35
CA ARG A 296 -64.37 -8.99 37.58
C ARG A 296 -64.95 -9.14 36.17
N ILE A 297 -66.27 -9.04 36.03
CA ILE A 297 -66.94 -9.11 34.71
C ILE A 297 -66.53 -7.94 33.80
N ASN A 298 -66.43 -6.73 34.36
CA ASN A 298 -66.01 -5.56 33.59
C ASN A 298 -64.55 -5.65 33.17
N TYR A 299 -63.67 -6.10 34.07
CA TYR A 299 -62.27 -6.35 33.77
C TYR A 299 -62.13 -7.42 32.66
N ALA A 300 -62.82 -8.55 32.78
CA ALA A 300 -62.81 -9.60 31.76
C ALA A 300 -63.26 -9.09 30.39
N ARG A 301 -64.29 -8.23 30.32
CA ARG A 301 -64.75 -7.63 29.04
C ARG A 301 -63.77 -6.64 28.44
N GLN A 302 -63.05 -5.89 29.27
CA GLN A 302 -62.05 -4.93 28.79
C GLN A 302 -60.80 -5.64 28.25
N HIS A 303 -60.48 -6.83 28.77
CA HIS A 303 -59.28 -7.58 28.42
C HIS A 303 -59.53 -8.80 27.52
N SER A 304 -60.77 -9.12 27.13
CA SER A 304 -61.10 -10.26 26.24
C SER A 304 -61.11 -9.91 24.73
N LYS A 305 -60.31 -8.93 24.29
CA LYS A 305 -60.21 -8.54 22.87
C LYS A 305 -58.92 -9.03 22.23
#